data_AF-A0A928UD12-F1
#
_entry.id   AF-A0A928UD12-F1
#
_cell.length_a   1.000
_cell.length_b   1.000
_cell.length_c   1.000
_cell.angle_alpha   90.00
_cell.angle_beta   90.00
_cell.angle_gamma   90.00
#
_symmetry.space_group_name_H-M   'P 1'
#
loop_
_entity.id
_entity.type
_entity.pdbx_description
1 polymer ?
#
loop_
_entity_poly.entity_id
_entity_poly.type
_entity_poly.pdbx_seq_one_letter_code
_entity_poly.pdbx_strand_id
1 'polypeptide(L)' 'MRQNGAKLIVIDPRKIELVKYADIHLQLRAGTNVALINGLLHVIIKRDCRMTKGVPNFERSRW' A
#
# COMPACT_ATOMS: atom_id res chain seq x y z
N MET A 1 -8.80 8.47 15.54
CA MET A 1 -7.58 8.46 16.36
C MET A 1 -6.67 7.33 15.88
N ARG A 2 -5.39 7.60 15.62
CA ARG A 2 -4.41 6.60 15.16
C ARG A 2 -3.91 5.85 16.38
N GLN A 3 -4.25 4.57 16.51
CA GLN A 3 -4.00 3.88 17.78
C GLN A 3 -2.52 3.53 18.02
N ASN A 4 -1.63 3.55 17.01
CA ASN A 4 -0.24 3.09 17.13
C ASN A 4 0.80 3.86 16.27
N GLY A 5 0.59 5.14 15.95
CA GLY A 5 1.56 5.93 15.14
C GLY A 5 1.71 5.49 13.67
N ALA A 6 0.84 4.60 13.18
CA ALA A 6 0.87 4.11 11.81
C ALA A 6 0.59 5.23 10.79
N LYS A 7 1.41 5.31 9.72
CA LYS A 7 1.22 6.22 8.57
C LYS A 7 0.06 5.73 7.67
N LEU A 8 -0.76 6.66 7.18
CA LEU A 8 -1.95 6.41 6.36
C LEU A 8 -1.72 7.05 5.00
N ILE A 9 -1.64 6.21 3.98
CA ILE A 9 -1.50 6.62 2.58
C ILE A 9 -2.77 6.20 1.87
N VAL A 10 -3.47 7.16 1.27
CA VAL A 10 -4.69 6.92 0.48
C VAL A 10 -4.34 7.03 -0.99
N ILE A 11 -4.65 5.99 -1.76
CA ILE A 11 -4.40 5.93 -3.20
C ILE A 11 -5.74 5.74 -3.89
N ASP A 12 -6.42 6.84 -4.19
CA ASP A 12 -7.73 6.84 -4.83
C ASP A 12 -7.89 8.10 -5.70
N PRO A 13 -8.40 7.99 -6.94
CA PRO A 13 -8.68 9.16 -7.79
C PRO A 13 -9.69 10.12 -7.17
N ARG A 14 -10.60 9.61 -6.33
CA ARG A 14 -11.67 10.37 -5.70
C ARG A 14 -11.19 10.94 -4.37
N LYS A 15 -11.68 12.14 -4.06
CA LYS A 15 -11.55 12.73 -2.73
C LYS A 15 -12.67 12.18 -1.84
N ILE A 16 -12.37 11.08 -1.15
CA ILE A 16 -13.26 10.49 -0.13
C ILE A 16 -12.97 11.09 1.24
N GLU A 17 -13.92 10.99 2.18
CA GLU A 17 -13.76 11.54 3.54
C GLU A 17 -12.49 11.04 4.25
N LEU A 18 -12.03 9.82 3.94
CA LEU A 18 -10.81 9.23 4.49
C LEU A 18 -9.54 10.04 4.16
N VAL A 19 -9.55 10.77 3.04
CA VAL A 19 -8.43 11.63 2.60
C VAL A 19 -8.10 12.69 3.65
N LYS A 20 -9.10 13.19 4.39
CA LYS A 20 -8.89 14.21 5.44
C LYS A 20 -7.98 13.73 6.57
N TYR A 21 -7.85 12.42 6.73
CA TYR A 21 -7.04 11.79 7.77
C TYR A 21 -5.74 11.18 7.23
N ALA A 22 -5.52 11.22 5.91
CA ALA A 22 -4.35 10.64 5.27
C ALA A 22 -3.13 11.57 5.39
N ASP A 23 -1.94 11.00 5.60
CA ASP A 23 -0.69 11.76 5.51
C ASP A 23 -0.35 12.09 4.06
N ILE A 24 -0.70 11.17 3.15
CA ILE A 24 -0.45 11.27 1.73
C ILE A 24 -1.71 10.82 0.99
N HIS A 25 -2.21 11.67 0.09
CA HIS A 25 -3.26 11.31 -0.85
C HIS A 25 -2.72 11.34 -2.28
N LEU A 26 -2.61 10.17 -2.89
CA LEU A 26 -2.21 10.02 -4.29
C LEU A 26 -3.45 9.87 -5.17
N GLN A 27 -3.78 10.92 -5.91
CA GLN A 27 -4.87 10.90 -6.89
C GLN A 27 -4.37 10.34 -8.21
N LEU A 28 -4.58 9.04 -8.41
CA LEU A 28 -4.22 8.38 -9.66
C LEU A 28 -5.17 8.77 -10.79
N ARG A 29 -4.67 8.70 -12.02
CA ARG A 29 -5.54 8.72 -13.21
C ARG A 29 -6.20 7.34 -13.36
N ALA A 30 -7.45 7.32 -13.83
CA ALA A 30 -8.12 6.04 -14.11
C ALA A 30 -7.27 5.21 -15.08
N GLY A 31 -7.05 3.93 -14.74
CA GLY A 31 -6.22 3.01 -15.52
C GLY A 31 -4.73 2.98 -15.18
N THR A 32 -4.22 3.85 -14.29
CA THR A 32 -2.78 3.86 -13.94
C THR A 32 -2.40 3.04 -12.72
N ASN A 33 -3.31 2.23 -12.17
CA ASN A 33 -3.04 1.39 -10.99
C ASN A 33 -1.95 0.35 -11.27
N VAL A 34 -1.94 -0.24 -12.47
CA VAL A 34 -0.93 -1.23 -12.88
C VAL A 34 0.46 -0.60 -12.92
N ALA A 35 0.57 0.62 -13.45
CA ALA A 35 1.83 1.36 -13.47
C ALA A 35 2.35 1.66 -12.05
N LEU A 36 1.45 2.05 -11.14
CA LEU A 36 1.80 2.27 -9.74
C LEU A 36 2.33 0.99 -9.08
N ILE A 37 1.59 -0.12 -9.17
CA ILE A 37 1.98 -1.39 -8.54
C ILE A 37 3.31 -1.89 -9.11
N ASN A 38 3.49 -1.80 -10.44
CA ASN A 38 4.74 -2.17 -11.08
C ASN A 38 5.92 -1.29 -10.63
N GLY A 39 5.70 0.02 -10.47
CA GLY A 39 6.70 0.94 -9.94
C GLY A 39 7.07 0.62 -8.48
N LEU A 40 6.08 0.35 -7.63
CA LEU A 40 6.31 -0.04 -6.23
C LEU A 40 7.08 -1.37 -6.15
N LEU A 41 6.68 -2.36 -6.93
CA LEU A 41 7.36 -3.65 -7.00
C LEU A 41 8.80 -3.51 -7.47
N HIS A 42 9.04 -2.71 -8.52
CA HIS A 42 10.39 -2.43 -9.00
C HIS A 42 11.27 -1.82 -7.90
N VAL A 43 10.75 -0.85 -7.14
CA VAL A 43 11.49 -0.22 -6.03
C VAL A 43 11.76 -1.21 -4.90
N ILE A 44 10.79 -2.05 -4.55
CA ILE A 44 10.91 -3.08 -3.52
C ILE A 44 12.04 -4.06 -3.88
N ILE A 45 12.02 -4.59 -5.11
CA ILE A 45 13.03 -5.54 -5.60
C ILE A 45 14.40 -4.85 -5.68
N LYS A 46 14.45 -3.64 -6.26
CA LYS A 46 15.70 -2.88 -6.44
C LYS A 46 16.38 -2.54 -5.12
N ARG A 47 15.61 -2.33 -4.04
CA ARG A 47 16.14 -1.99 -2.71
C ARG A 47 16.31 -3.21 -1.79
N ASP A 48 16.09 -4.43 -2.29
CA ASP A 48 16.03 -5.69 -1.50
C ASP A 48 15.15 -5.55 -0.24
N CYS A 49 14.09 -4.74 -0.33
CA CYS A 49 13.13 -4.52 0.75
C CYS A 49 12.15 -5.69 0.81
N ARG A 50 12.59 -6.86 1.26
CA ARG A 50 11.73 -8.04 1.32
C ARG A 50 10.57 -7.84 2.30
N MET A 51 9.35 -8.10 1.84
CA MET A 51 8.16 -8.14 2.69
C MET A 51 8.18 -9.28 3.73
N THR A 52 9.15 -10.19 3.66
CA THR A 52 9.21 -11.41 4.48
C THR A 52 9.77 -11.21 5.89
N LYS A 53 10.19 -9.99 6.27
CA LYS A 53 10.53 -9.71 7.68
C LYS A 53 9.25 -9.67 8.52
N GLY A 54 8.74 -10.84 8.91
CA GLY A 54 7.65 -10.98 9.90
C GLY A 54 6.29 -11.48 9.40
N VAL A 55 6.17 -12.04 8.19
CA VAL A 55 4.93 -12.71 7.78
C VAL A 55 5.01 -14.18 8.26
N PRO A 56 4.20 -14.60 9.24
CA PRO A 56 4.16 -16.00 9.64
C PRO A 56 3.76 -16.86 8.44
N ASN A 57 4.42 -18.02 8.30
CA ASN A 57 4.19 -18.98 7.24
C ASN A 57 2.70 -19.37 7.24
N PHE A 58 1.94 -18.91 6.24
CA PHE A 58 0.54 -19.33 6.09
C PHE A 58 0.57 -20.70 5.42
N GLU A 59 0.81 -21.74 6.21
CA GLU A 59 0.60 -23.11 5.75
C GLU A 59 -0.84 -23.22 5.26
N ARG A 60 -0.98 -23.59 4.00
CA ARG A 60 -2.26 -23.95 3.37
C ARG A 60 -2.86 -25.10 4.17
N SER A 61 -3.67 -24.76 5.16
CA SER A 61 -4.58 -25.70 5.81
C SER A 61 -6.00 -25.18 5.64
N ARG A 62 -6.76 -25.97 4.90
CA ARG A 62 -8.23 -26.08 4.96
C ARG A 62 -9.03 -24.94 4.31
N TRP A 63 -9.23 -25.09 3.00
CA TRP A 63 -10.56 -25.03 2.40
C TRP A 63 -10.84 -26.38 1.76
#